data_AF-A0A1S8C9R9-F1
#
_entry.id   AF-A0A1S8C9R9-F1
#
_cell.length_a   1.000
_cell.length_b   1.000
_cell.length_c   1.000
_cell.angle_alpha   90.00
_cell.angle_beta   90.00
_cell.angle_gamma   90.00
#
_symmetry.space_group_name_H-M   'P 1'
#
loop_
_entity.id
_entity.type
_entity.pdbx_description
1 polymer ?
#
loop_
_entity_poly.entity_id
_entity_poly.type
_entity_poly.pdbx_seq_one_letter_code
_entity_poly.pdbx_strand_id
1 'polypeptide(L)'
;MVVVNQVLAGLFPGRTPVVVPNGTDEALLTAPRTAVRVPRSAVYVGSIAERFDVDLVRAVLTALPDWTLDVYGQLVFSLRAQPARERFRALAAEFPGRFR
;
A
#
# COMPACT_ATOMS: atom_id res chain seq x y z
N MET A 1 16.55 -5.22 22.24
CA MET A 1 16.08 -4.75 20.92
C MET A 1 14.84 -5.56 20.56
N VAL A 2 13.78 -4.89 20.12
CA VAL A 2 12.52 -5.53 19.75
C VAL A 2 12.40 -5.55 18.23
N VAL A 3 11.95 -6.67 17.65
CA VAL A 3 11.65 -6.80 16.22
C VAL A 3 10.25 -7.37 16.04
N VAL A 4 9.63 -7.08 14.90
CA VAL A 4 8.21 -7.41 14.67
C VAL A 4 7.97 -8.80 14.08
N ASN A 5 9.02 -9.49 13.64
CA ASN A 5 8.95 -10.87 13.16
C ASN A 5 10.33 -11.56 13.23
N GLN A 6 10.33 -12.89 13.05
CA GLN A 6 11.54 -13.72 13.11
C GLN A 6 12.51 -13.47 11.94
N VAL A 7 12.01 -13.12 10.77
CA VAL A 7 12.85 -12.84 9.58
C VAL A 7 13.80 -11.68 9.87
N LEU A 8 13.31 -10.63 10.53
CA LEU A 8 14.11 -9.49 10.93
C LEU A 8 15.12 -9.83 12.03
N ALA A 9 14.84 -10.79 12.91
CA ALA A 9 15.76 -11.18 13.97
C ALA A 9 17.09 -11.69 13.41
N GLY A 10 17.05 -12.41 12.28
CA GLY A 10 18.23 -12.90 11.57
C GLY A 10 19.14 -11.81 10.99
N LEU A 11 18.67 -10.56 10.88
CA LEU A 11 19.46 -9.45 10.36
C LEU A 11 20.41 -8.82 11.41
N PHE A 12 20.38 -9.29 12.65
CA PHE A 12 21.16 -8.71 13.75
C PHE A 12 22.08 -9.74 14.42
N PRO A 13 23.16 -10.17 13.74
CA PRO A 13 24.08 -11.17 14.27
C PRO A 13 24.75 -10.68 15.58
N GLY A 14 25.00 -11.61 16.49
CA GLY A 14 25.58 -11.32 17.81
C GLY A 14 24.63 -10.63 18.80
N ARG A 15 23.35 -10.47 18.44
CA ARG A 15 22.30 -9.98 19.34
C ARG A 15 21.24 -11.05 19.56
N THR A 16 20.46 -10.89 20.63
CA THR A 16 19.30 -11.74 20.93
C THR A 16 18.03 -10.87 20.95
N PRO A 17 17.43 -10.59 19.78
CA PRO A 17 16.24 -9.75 19.68
C PRO A 17 15.03 -10.45 20.31
N VAL A 18 14.16 -9.68 20.98
CA VAL A 18 12.84 -10.17 21.39
C VAL A 18 11.86 -9.91 20.26
N VAL A 19 11.09 -10.92 19.87
CA VAL A 19 10.08 -10.77 18.82
C VAL A 19 8.74 -10.41 19.43
N VAL A 20 8.21 -9.25 19.04
CA VAL A 20 6.89 -8.77 19.43
C VAL A 20 6.13 -8.38 18.15
N PRO A 21 5.18 -9.20 17.67
CA PRO A 21 4.41 -8.92 16.47
C PRO A 21 3.62 -7.62 16.56
N ASN A 22 3.38 -6.99 15.40
CA ASN A 22 2.47 -5.85 15.34
C ASN A 22 1.05 -6.28 15.72
N GLY A 23 0.43 -5.53 16.63
CA GLY A 23 -0.99 -5.65 16.92
C GLY A 23 -1.86 -4.95 15.88
N THR A 24 -3.14 -5.27 15.87
CA THR A 24 -4.19 -4.51 15.17
C THR A 24 -5.17 -3.99 16.21
N ASP A 25 -5.81 -2.86 15.95
CA ASP A 25 -6.87 -2.33 16.80
C ASP A 25 -8.06 -3.31 16.82
N GLU A 26 -8.40 -3.82 18.01
CA GLU A 26 -9.51 -4.75 18.21
C GLU A 26 -10.85 -4.16 17.75
N ALA A 27 -11.05 -2.86 17.93
CA ALA A 27 -12.28 -2.19 17.53
C ALA A 27 -12.52 -2.31 16.02
N LEU A 28 -11.46 -2.31 15.21
CA LEU A 28 -11.54 -2.48 13.75
C LEU A 28 -11.92 -3.90 13.34
N LEU A 29 -11.55 -4.90 14.15
CA LEU A 29 -11.88 -6.30 13.89
C LEU A 29 -13.36 -6.59 14.21
N THR A 30 -13.90 -5.88 15.20
CA THR A 30 -15.31 -6.01 15.62
C THR A 30 -16.25 -4.99 14.97
N ALA A 31 -15.72 -4.02 14.22
CA ALA A 31 -16.51 -2.97 13.62
C ALA A 31 -17.56 -3.55 12.65
N PRO A 32 -18.80 -3.02 12.67
CA PRO A 32 -19.81 -3.41 11.70
C PRO A 32 -19.33 -3.07 10.29
N ARG A 33 -19.54 -4.00 9.35
CA ARG A 33 -19.23 -3.76 7.94
C ARG A 33 -20.23 -2.75 7.37
N THR A 34 -19.78 -1.54 7.12
CA THR A 34 -20.61 -0.44 6.60
C THR A 34 -20.53 -0.29 5.08
N ALA A 35 -19.51 -0.86 4.44
CA ALA A 35 -19.32 -0.78 2.99
C ALA A 35 -19.86 -2.03 2.27
N VAL A 36 -20.53 -1.80 1.13
CA VAL A 36 -20.98 -2.86 0.22
C VAL A 36 -19.77 -3.36 -0.59
N ARG A 37 -19.64 -4.68 -0.73
CA ARG A 37 -18.61 -5.27 -1.58
C ARG A 37 -18.87 -4.90 -3.04
N VAL A 38 -17.91 -4.20 -3.64
CA VAL A 38 -17.94 -3.89 -5.07
C VAL A 38 -17.26 -5.04 -5.82
N PRO A 39 -17.89 -5.65 -6.84
CA PRO A 39 -17.24 -6.64 -7.70
C PRO A 39 -16.11 -5.99 -8.51
N ARG A 40 -15.05 -6.75 -8.79
CA ARG A 40 -13.90 -6.30 -9.61
C ARG A 40 -13.26 -5.00 -9.08
N SER A 41 -13.23 -4.82 -7.77
CA SER A 41 -12.51 -3.72 -7.14
C SER A 41 -11.35 -4.24 -6.30
N ALA A 42 -10.25 -3.49 -6.30
CA ALA A 42 -9.12 -3.65 -5.43
C ALA A 42 -8.92 -2.38 -4.59
N VAL A 43 -8.26 -2.52 -3.45
CA VAL A 43 -7.94 -1.40 -2.56
C VAL A 43 -6.46 -1.46 -2.20
N TYR A 44 -5.78 -0.34 -2.31
CA TYR A 44 -4.46 -0.11 -1.73
C TYR A 44 -4.61 0.77 -0.49
N VAL A 45 -4.03 0.35 0.64
CA VAL A 45 -3.96 1.17 1.87
C VAL A 45 -2.51 1.33 2.27
N GLY A 46 -2.03 2.57 2.28
CA GLY A 46 -0.66 2.89 2.65
C GLY A 46 -0.23 4.25 2.16
N SER A 47 0.85 4.78 2.75
CA SER A 47 1.43 6.04 2.28
C SER A 47 1.93 5.92 0.85
N ILE A 48 1.53 6.86 -0.01
CA ILE A 48 1.98 6.96 -1.39
C ILE A 48 3.25 7.81 -1.39
N ALA A 49 4.39 7.16 -1.63
CA ALA A 49 5.71 7.77 -1.60
C ALA A 49 6.53 7.26 -2.79
N GLU A 50 7.83 7.58 -2.81
CA GLU A 50 8.76 7.16 -3.89
C GLU A 50 8.75 5.65 -4.15
N ARG A 51 8.53 4.84 -3.12
CA ARG A 51 8.45 3.37 -3.21
C ARG A 51 7.11 2.83 -3.74
N PHE A 52 6.14 3.68 -4.04
CA PHE A 52 4.88 3.24 -4.61
C PHE A 52 5.13 2.73 -6.03
N ASP A 53 4.88 1.45 -6.28
CA ASP A 53 5.22 0.81 -7.54
C ASP A 53 4.17 1.11 -8.61
N VAL A 54 4.37 2.23 -9.29
CA VAL A 54 3.51 2.70 -10.40
C VAL A 54 3.47 1.68 -11.54
N ASP A 55 4.57 0.99 -11.81
CA ASP A 55 4.67 0.10 -12.97
C ASP A 55 3.93 -1.22 -12.72
N LEU A 56 3.99 -1.74 -11.48
CA LEU A 56 3.14 -2.85 -11.07
C LEU A 56 1.65 -2.49 -11.18
N VAL A 57 1.24 -1.33 -10.67
CA VAL A 57 -0.16 -0.91 -10.72
C VAL A 57 -0.63 -0.75 -12.17
N ARG A 58 0.18 -0.14 -13.03
CA ARG A 58 -0.09 -0.07 -14.48
C ARG A 58 -0.29 -1.47 -15.06
N ALA A 59 0.62 -2.40 -14.79
CA ALA A 59 0.55 -3.76 -15.32
C ALA A 59 -0.75 -4.47 -14.89
N VAL A 60 -1.14 -4.31 -13.62
CA VAL A 60 -2.39 -4.88 -13.09
C VAL A 60 -3.62 -4.28 -13.77
N LEU A 61 -3.71 -2.95 -13.88
CA LEU A 61 -4.87 -2.29 -14.50
C LEU A 61 -4.97 -2.55 -16.00
N THR A 62 -3.85 -2.77 -16.68
CA THR A 62 -3.81 -3.21 -18.08
C THR A 62 -4.29 -4.67 -18.22
N ALA A 63 -3.82 -5.58 -17.35
CA ALA A 63 -4.20 -6.99 -17.41
C ALA A 63 -5.64 -7.27 -16.97
N LEU A 64 -6.21 -6.40 -16.13
CA LEU A 64 -7.56 -6.51 -15.59
C LEU A 64 -8.41 -5.31 -16.01
N PRO A 65 -8.85 -5.23 -17.28
CA PRO A 65 -9.45 -4.02 -17.85
C PRO A 65 -10.78 -3.61 -17.21
N ASP A 66 -11.49 -4.56 -16.60
CA ASP A 66 -12.77 -4.31 -15.93
C ASP A 66 -12.63 -4.03 -14.43
N TRP A 67 -11.40 -3.96 -13.92
CA TRP A 67 -11.14 -3.71 -12.50
C TRP A 67 -10.86 -2.24 -12.20
N THR A 68 -11.27 -1.84 -10.99
CA THR A 68 -10.90 -0.56 -10.37
C THR A 68 -9.95 -0.76 -9.19
N LEU A 69 -9.13 0.24 -8.90
CA LEU A 69 -8.25 0.31 -7.75
C LEU A 69 -8.45 1.64 -7.03
N ASP A 70 -8.94 1.57 -5.79
CA ASP A 70 -9.02 2.71 -4.88
C ASP A 70 -7.79 2.77 -3.96
N VAL A 71 -7.17 3.94 -3.85
CA VAL A 71 -5.89 4.17 -3.17
C VAL A 71 -6.10 5.10 -1.98
N TYR A 72 -6.01 4.54 -0.78
CA TYR A 72 -6.15 5.28 0.46
C TYR A 72 -4.80 5.49 1.14
N GLY A 73 -4.44 6.75 1.31
CA GLY A 73 -3.27 7.13 2.08
C GLY A 73 -2.83 8.56 1.83
N GLN A 74 -1.85 8.99 2.61
CA GLN A 74 -1.23 10.30 2.43
C GLN A 74 -0.24 10.27 1.26
N LEU A 75 -0.24 11.33 0.44
CA LEU A 75 0.81 11.59 -0.54
C LEU A 75 2.03 12.17 0.20
N VAL A 76 3.10 11.39 0.31
CA VAL A 76 4.32 11.73 1.05
C VAL A 76 5.53 11.71 0.12
N PHE A 77 5.60 12.71 -0.77
CA PHE A 77 6.74 12.91 -1.66
C PHE A 77 7.66 13.99 -1.11
N SER A 78 8.93 13.66 -0.91
CA SER A 78 9.97 14.66 -0.65
C SER A 78 10.23 15.49 -1.91
N LEU A 79 10.86 16.66 -1.78
CA LEU A 79 11.24 17.50 -2.93
C LEU A 79 12.13 16.76 -3.93
N ARG A 80 12.94 15.80 -3.47
CA ARG A 80 13.82 14.98 -4.32
C ARG A 80 13.06 13.87 -5.06
N ALA A 81 11.87 13.51 -4.59
CA ALA A 81 11.02 12.46 -5.16
C ALA A 81 9.97 13.02 -6.14
N GLN A 82 10.18 14.22 -6.69
CA GLN A 82 9.28 14.86 -7.63
C GLN A 82 9.01 14.02 -8.90
N PRO A 83 9.99 13.31 -9.50
CA PRO A 83 9.72 12.41 -10.62
C PRO A 83 8.75 11.27 -10.26
N ALA A 84 8.85 10.69 -9.06
CA ALA A 84 7.94 9.64 -8.62
C ALA A 84 6.51 10.17 -8.44
N ARG A 85 6.37 11.41 -7.93
CA ARG A 85 5.08 12.10 -7.84
C ARG A 85 4.44 12.30 -9.21
N GLU A 86 5.23 12.69 -10.20
CA GLU A 86 4.76 12.89 -11.57
C GLU A 86 4.32 11.57 -12.21
N ARG A 87 5.08 10.49 -12.03
CA ARG A 87 4.68 9.15 -12.48
C ARG A 87 3.38 8.69 -11.85
N PHE A 88 3.19 8.92 -10.55
CA PHE A 88 1.92 8.63 -9.87
C PHE A 88 0.75 9.43 -10.47
N ARG A 89 0.93 10.73 -10.73
CA ARG A 89 -0.09 11.57 -11.38
C ARG A 89 -0.41 11.12 -12.79
N ALA A 90 0.61 10.75 -13.56
CA ALA A 90 0.44 10.24 -14.92
C ALA A 90 -0.39 8.95 -14.94
N LEU A 91 -0.18 8.06 -13.96
CA LEU A 91 -0.97 6.83 -13.83
C LEU A 91 -2.46 7.11 -13.63
N ALA A 92 -2.82 8.11 -12.82
CA ALA A 92 -4.21 8.52 -12.63
C ALA A 92 -4.85 9.08 -13.92
N ALA A 93 -4.06 9.77 -14.75
CA ALA A 93 -4.50 10.25 -16.06
C ALA A 93 -4.62 9.12 -17.09
N GLU A 94 -3.76 8.09 -16.99
CA GLU A 94 -3.74 6.91 -17.87
C GLU A 94 -4.98 6.02 -17.66
N PHE A 95 -5.46 5.89 -16.41
CA PHE A 95 -6.60 5.05 -16.05
C PHE A 95 -7.75 5.86 -15.41
N PRO A 96 -8.38 6.78 -16.17
CA PRO A 96 -9.38 7.68 -15.62
C PRO A 96 -10.58 6.91 -15.08
N GLY A 97 -10.97 7.23 -13.84
CA GLY A 97 -12.09 6.58 -13.18
C GLY A 97 -11.84 5.12 -12.79
N ARG A 98 -10.67 4.55 -13.07
CA ARG A 98 -10.28 3.19 -12.65
C ARG A 98 -9.18 3.19 -11.59
N PHE A 99 -8.37 4.24 -11.54
CA PHE A 99 -7.42 4.51 -10.46
C PHE A 99 -7.89 5.75 -9.69
N ARG A 100 -8.22 5.60 -8.40
CA ARG A 100 -8.89 6.63 -7.59
C ARG A 100 -8.22 6.84 -6.25
#